data_AF-A0A6G9YFV6-F1
#
_entry.id   AF-A0A6G9YFV6-F1
#
_cell.length_a   1.000
_cell.length_b   1.000
_cell.length_c   1.000
_cell.angle_alpha   90.00
_cell.angle_beta   90.00
_cell.angle_gamma   90.00
#
_symmetry.space_group_name_H-M   'P 1'
#
loop_
_entity.id
_entity.type
_entity.pdbx_description
1 polymer ?
#
loop_
_entity_poly.entity_id
_entity_poly.type
_entity_poly.pdbx_seq_one_letter_code
_entity_poly.pdbx_strand_id
1 'polypeptide(L)'
;MRFHDRAGGPVNTASRSDSGRGGGQETGGLASRSDLGSGGGRVTGGPASRDDSEKGGGRLDTPPRYDRRAASRVLAGLAEPGLFATPLVAGGQRRIEYTSAALHSEPNSHLTLSQRLYLERFMRPCRPDQITSATHRITWTDSDGVPNTGHYRADGLGPLVPIATRETVLALWHAITANTALSERISALGPREHAVLDGTTTDHDPLEIFRVGIEATGRALAQHALLARQTPYRSAVEFGRGMQESGIFAAVATRWYWELQASTYRRGMIPVRLAAQPDGTVRYTAETVATLRAMKDNTIEDAHNVMRRALKSEKLSVAEAIAKYHDELDLISRQYALLPPGTRPACLAAMPHHLGGRHYSILPVVVDVFVPLFSEIADKCEITQIRTDLDALPDDAATAEDRVFYVPDMNCKHCVRTIGGVLESMGIRVAEIDLLSKRVVAEFRSPRNRARAFEAIRDGGYNPVAEKPHQQTETAV
;
A
#
# COMPACT_ATOMS: atom_id res chain seq x y z
N MET A 1 -25.20 24.04 46.92
CA MET A 1 -24.59 25.27 47.47
C MET A 1 -24.13 26.11 46.28
N ARG A 2 -24.81 27.24 46.02
CA ARG A 2 -24.54 28.19 44.93
C ARG A 2 -23.49 29.22 45.39
N PHE A 3 -22.73 29.79 44.43
CA PHE A 3 -22.28 31.20 44.26
C PHE A 3 -21.18 31.17 43.16
N HIS A 4 -21.34 31.74 41.95
CA HIS A 4 -21.16 33.17 41.54
C HIS A 4 -19.90 33.82 42.17
N ASP A 5 -19.02 34.56 41.51
CA ASP A 5 -19.11 35.37 40.28
C ASP A 5 -17.70 35.91 39.90
N ARG A 6 -17.51 36.27 38.60
CA ARG A 6 -16.78 37.45 38.03
C ARG A 6 -15.32 37.75 38.43
N ALA A 7 -14.50 38.51 37.71
CA ALA A 7 -14.37 39.08 36.36
C ALA A 7 -13.10 39.98 36.45
N GLY A 8 -12.36 40.21 35.36
CA GLY A 8 -11.37 41.30 35.33
C GLY A 8 -10.24 41.16 34.32
N GLY A 9 -10.49 41.52 33.05
CA GLY A 9 -9.50 42.28 32.26
C GLY A 9 -9.62 43.77 32.61
N PRO A 10 -8.69 44.67 32.20
CA PRO A 10 -8.55 45.08 30.78
C PRO A 10 -7.08 45.39 30.33
N VAL A 11 -6.67 45.15 29.06
CA VAL A 11 -6.64 46.01 27.83
C VAL A 11 -5.42 46.95 27.68
N ASN A 12 -4.87 46.94 26.44
CA ASN A 12 -4.04 47.92 25.71
C ASN A 12 -2.51 47.94 25.95
N THR A 13 -1.63 48.13 24.96
CA THR A 13 -1.75 48.77 23.63
C THR A 13 -0.64 48.29 22.66
N ALA A 14 -0.92 48.49 21.37
CA ALA A 14 -0.10 48.24 20.17
C ALA A 14 1.27 48.94 20.12
N SER A 15 2.16 48.45 19.23
CA SER A 15 2.98 49.28 18.34
C SER A 15 3.52 48.46 17.15
N ARG A 16 3.23 48.95 15.94
CA ARG A 16 3.81 48.58 14.63
C ARG A 16 4.97 49.54 14.32
N SER A 17 6.01 49.02 13.67
CA SER A 17 6.98 49.74 12.78
C SER A 17 7.78 48.63 12.08
N ASP A 18 7.62 48.31 10.79
CA ASP A 18 7.87 49.04 9.54
C ASP A 18 9.35 49.39 9.24
N SER A 19 9.71 49.11 7.98
CA SER A 19 10.87 49.52 7.18
C SER A 19 12.24 48.83 7.35
N GLY A 20 12.78 48.36 6.21
CA GLY A 20 14.15 47.85 6.07
C GLY A 20 14.47 47.30 4.67
N ARG A 21 14.36 48.14 3.63
CA ARG A 21 14.90 47.90 2.28
C ARG A 21 16.42 48.18 2.26
N GLY A 22 17.18 47.31 1.61
CA GLY A 22 18.53 47.54 1.05
C GLY A 22 18.95 46.26 0.33
N GLY A 23 19.30 46.21 -0.95
CA GLY A 23 20.02 47.19 -1.77
C GLY A 23 21.49 46.79 -1.83
N GLY A 24 21.87 45.95 -2.80
CA GLY A 24 23.25 45.49 -2.98
C GLY A 24 23.43 44.69 -4.28
N GLN A 25 23.73 45.41 -5.35
CA GLN A 25 24.20 44.93 -6.66
C GLN A 25 25.65 45.41 -6.79
N GLU A 26 26.58 44.57 -7.24
CA GLU A 26 27.85 44.87 -7.96
C GLU A 26 28.71 43.57 -8.01
N THR A 27 28.88 42.90 -9.16
CA THR A 27 29.78 43.10 -10.34
C THR A 27 31.17 42.47 -10.22
N GLY A 28 31.58 41.81 -11.32
CA GLY A 28 32.96 41.41 -11.65
C GLY A 28 33.16 39.88 -11.58
N GLY A 29 33.53 39.14 -12.62
CA GLY A 29 34.11 39.46 -13.93
C GLY A 29 35.34 38.57 -14.15
N LEU A 30 35.42 37.95 -15.34
CA LEU A 30 36.62 37.56 -16.12
C LEU A 30 36.58 36.14 -16.73
N ALA A 31 36.89 36.16 -18.01
CA ALA A 31 36.90 35.11 -19.01
C ALA A 31 38.30 34.51 -19.22
N SER A 32 38.37 33.36 -19.89
CA SER A 32 39.36 32.91 -20.92
C SER A 32 38.97 31.46 -21.30
N ARG A 33 38.54 31.08 -22.53
CA ARG A 33 39.28 30.91 -23.81
C ARG A 33 40.65 30.24 -23.60
N SER A 34 41.05 29.15 -24.27
CA SER A 34 40.86 28.76 -25.68
C SER A 34 41.47 27.37 -25.98
N ASP A 35 40.99 26.74 -27.07
CA ASP A 35 41.73 25.98 -28.12
C ASP A 35 42.52 24.68 -27.79
N LEU A 36 42.76 23.69 -28.67
CA LEU A 36 42.40 23.31 -30.06
C LEU A 36 43.01 21.90 -30.33
N GLY A 37 42.48 21.19 -31.35
CA GLY A 37 43.21 20.16 -32.13
C GLY A 37 42.60 18.75 -32.06
N SER A 38 41.85 18.21 -33.04
CA SER A 38 42.08 17.93 -34.48
C SER A 38 42.75 16.56 -34.77
N GLY A 39 42.07 15.76 -35.61
CA GLY A 39 42.56 14.56 -36.31
C GLY A 39 41.53 13.41 -36.19
N GLY A 40 40.83 12.91 -37.22
CA GLY A 40 41.11 12.82 -38.65
C GLY A 40 41.38 11.37 -39.02
N GLY A 41 40.40 10.64 -39.56
CA GLY A 41 40.60 9.27 -40.07
C GLY A 41 39.30 8.57 -40.47
N ARG A 42 39.08 8.43 -41.78
CA ARG A 42 37.98 7.69 -42.42
C ARG A 42 38.59 6.45 -43.09
N VAL A 43 37.78 5.40 -43.30
CA VAL A 43 37.71 4.50 -44.49
C VAL A 43 37.59 2.99 -44.16
N THR A 44 36.56 2.37 -44.80
CA THR A 44 36.30 0.92 -45.13
C THR A 44 36.10 -0.09 -43.99
N GLY A 45 35.21 -1.09 -44.04
CA GLY A 45 34.34 -1.66 -45.08
C GLY A 45 34.33 -3.20 -44.97
N GLY A 46 33.17 -3.81 -44.70
CA GLY A 46 32.87 -5.25 -44.94
C GLY A 46 33.05 -6.24 -43.78
N PRO A 47 32.48 -7.46 -43.89
CA PRO A 47 31.27 -7.85 -43.13
C PRO A 47 31.52 -8.97 -42.11
N ALA A 48 30.75 -9.00 -41.01
CA ALA A 48 30.73 -10.10 -40.07
C ALA A 48 29.33 -10.73 -40.00
N SER A 49 29.25 -11.90 -40.64
CA SER A 49 28.52 -13.11 -40.24
C SER A 49 27.26 -12.98 -39.40
N ARG A 50 26.14 -13.37 -40.03
CA ARG A 50 24.96 -13.94 -39.40
C ARG A 50 25.35 -15.06 -38.44
N ASP A 51 24.89 -14.99 -37.21
CA ASP A 51 24.62 -16.16 -36.39
C ASP A 51 23.15 -16.06 -35.96
N ASP A 52 22.33 -16.80 -36.69
CA ASP A 52 20.95 -17.08 -36.37
C ASP A 52 20.96 -18.13 -35.24
N SER A 53 20.46 -17.75 -34.07
CA SER A 53 20.10 -18.69 -33.01
C SER A 53 18.81 -18.20 -32.38
N GLU A 54 17.73 -18.62 -33.04
CA GLU A 54 16.34 -18.77 -32.62
C GLU A 54 15.99 -18.25 -31.22
N LYS A 55 15.50 -17.01 -31.18
CA LYS A 55 14.58 -16.54 -30.12
C LYS A 55 13.21 -17.16 -30.39
N GLY A 56 12.73 -17.92 -29.41
CA GLY A 56 11.39 -18.49 -29.41
C GLY A 56 10.29 -17.43 -29.50
N GLY A 57 9.25 -17.78 -30.27
CA GLY A 57 7.85 -17.41 -30.04
C GLY A 57 7.53 -15.92 -30.00
N GLY A 58 7.38 -15.31 -31.19
CA GLY A 58 6.84 -13.96 -31.34
C GLY A 58 5.43 -13.82 -30.76
N ARG A 59 5.34 -13.17 -29.59
CA ARG A 59 4.13 -12.46 -29.15
C ARG A 59 3.93 -11.32 -30.15
N LEU A 60 2.81 -11.30 -30.88
CA LEU A 60 2.43 -10.15 -31.69
C LEU A 60 2.16 -8.97 -30.73
N ASP A 61 3.14 -8.09 -30.59
CA ASP A 61 3.17 -6.99 -29.62
C ASP A 61 2.12 -5.92 -29.96
N THR A 62 0.89 -6.14 -29.48
CA THR A 62 -0.05 -5.02 -29.32
C THR A 62 0.48 -4.14 -28.18
N PRO A 63 0.72 -2.84 -28.40
CA PRO A 63 1.29 -1.99 -27.36
C PRO A 63 0.33 -1.89 -26.15
N PRO A 64 0.85 -1.84 -24.91
CA PRO A 64 0.02 -1.72 -23.71
C PRO A 64 -0.94 -0.55 -23.80
N ARG A 65 -2.22 -0.79 -23.53
CA ARG A 65 -3.28 0.22 -23.62
C ARG A 65 -3.97 0.36 -22.27
N TYR A 66 -3.94 1.58 -21.74
CA TYR A 66 -4.72 1.93 -20.56
C TYR A 66 -6.22 1.95 -20.91
N ASP A 67 -6.96 0.93 -20.48
CA ASP A 67 -8.41 0.82 -20.64
C ASP A 67 -9.01 0.04 -19.46
N ARG A 68 -9.44 0.80 -18.45
CA ARG A 68 -10.01 0.23 -17.21
C ARG A 68 -11.25 -0.62 -17.44
N ARG A 69 -12.11 -0.24 -18.40
CA ARG A 69 -13.35 -0.96 -18.63
C ARG A 69 -13.09 -2.28 -19.35
N ALA A 70 -12.14 -2.28 -20.29
CA ALA A 70 -11.69 -3.50 -20.92
C ALA A 70 -10.98 -4.42 -19.92
N ALA A 71 -10.06 -3.91 -19.09
CA ALA A 71 -9.38 -4.68 -18.05
C ALA A 71 -10.37 -5.32 -17.07
N SER A 72 -11.33 -4.54 -16.58
CA SER A 72 -12.39 -5.04 -15.69
C SER A 72 -13.24 -6.12 -16.37
N ARG A 73 -13.52 -6.01 -17.67
CA ARG A 73 -14.27 -7.03 -18.42
C ARG A 73 -13.48 -8.33 -18.56
N VAL A 74 -12.19 -8.26 -18.84
CA VAL A 74 -11.30 -9.44 -18.88
C VAL A 74 -11.34 -10.15 -17.54
N LEU A 75 -11.11 -9.42 -16.44
CA LEU A 75 -11.15 -9.99 -15.09
C LEU A 75 -12.53 -10.57 -14.74
N ALA A 76 -13.62 -9.91 -15.12
CA ALA A 76 -14.97 -10.41 -14.87
C ALA A 76 -15.26 -11.71 -15.64
N GLY A 77 -14.79 -11.82 -16.89
CA GLY A 77 -14.89 -13.03 -17.70
C GLY A 77 -14.04 -14.19 -17.15
N LEU A 78 -12.90 -13.90 -16.53
CA LEU A 78 -12.09 -14.94 -15.84
C LEU A 78 -12.75 -15.42 -14.55
N ALA A 79 -13.37 -14.51 -13.80
CA ALA A 79 -14.03 -14.79 -12.53
C ALA A 79 -15.39 -15.50 -12.69
N GLU A 80 -16.06 -15.35 -13.83
CA GLU A 80 -17.19 -16.21 -14.24
C GLU A 80 -16.66 -17.55 -14.81
N PRO A 81 -17.26 -18.71 -14.53
CA PRO A 81 -18.47 -18.96 -13.72
C PRO A 81 -18.23 -18.99 -12.21
N GLY A 82 -16.98 -19.00 -11.77
CA GLY A 82 -16.63 -18.97 -10.35
C GLY A 82 -15.15 -18.71 -10.14
N LEU A 83 -14.85 -17.78 -9.23
CA LEU A 83 -13.50 -17.44 -8.83
C LEU A 83 -12.92 -18.45 -7.82
N PHE A 84 -13.77 -18.95 -6.92
CA PHE A 84 -13.40 -19.90 -5.88
C PHE A 84 -14.04 -21.27 -6.18
N ALA A 85 -13.30 -22.35 -5.92
CA ALA A 85 -13.86 -23.71 -5.91
C ALA A 85 -14.71 -23.92 -4.66
N THR A 86 -15.78 -24.72 -4.75
CA THR A 86 -16.73 -24.94 -3.63
C THR A 86 -16.62 -26.38 -3.10
N PRO A 87 -16.62 -26.59 -1.75
CA PRO A 87 -16.63 -25.62 -0.66
C PRO A 87 -15.23 -25.30 -0.11
N LEU A 88 -15.00 -24.02 0.20
CA LEU A 88 -13.86 -23.61 1.00
C LEU A 88 -14.08 -23.98 2.46
N VAL A 89 -13.08 -24.59 3.08
CA VAL A 89 -13.12 -24.96 4.49
C VAL A 89 -12.09 -24.13 5.23
N ALA A 90 -12.50 -23.49 6.32
CA ALA A 90 -11.62 -22.68 7.17
C ALA A 90 -10.45 -23.47 7.81
N GLY A 91 -10.24 -24.75 7.50
CA GLY A 91 -9.24 -25.59 8.17
C GLY A 91 -9.55 -25.85 9.66
N GLY A 92 -8.56 -26.38 10.36
CA GLY A 92 -8.61 -26.70 11.80
C GLY A 92 -8.38 -25.48 12.71
N GLN A 93 -8.30 -25.73 14.01
CA GLN A 93 -7.89 -24.71 14.99
C GLN A 93 -6.48 -24.19 14.68
N ARG A 94 -6.29 -22.87 14.84
CA ARG A 94 -5.01 -22.21 14.64
C ARG A 94 -4.56 -21.58 15.95
N ARG A 95 -3.29 -21.76 16.29
CA ARG A 95 -2.62 -21.05 17.37
C ARG A 95 -1.62 -20.10 16.78
N ILE A 96 -1.82 -18.80 16.97
CA ILE A 96 -0.94 -17.76 16.42
C ILE A 96 -0.36 -16.95 17.56
N GLU A 97 0.96 -16.98 17.65
CA GLU A 97 1.71 -16.11 18.56
C GLU A 97 1.94 -14.76 17.90
N TYR A 98 1.80 -13.68 18.67
CA TYR A 98 2.07 -12.34 18.19
C TYR A 98 2.81 -11.52 19.25
N THR A 99 3.59 -10.55 18.80
CA THR A 99 4.16 -9.51 19.66
C THR A 99 3.38 -8.22 19.44
N SER A 100 3.39 -7.33 20.43
CA SER A 100 2.74 -6.03 20.32
C SER A 100 3.60 -4.91 20.89
N ALA A 101 3.62 -3.79 20.18
CA ALA A 101 4.27 -2.55 20.58
C ALA A 101 3.23 -1.42 20.60
N ALA A 102 3.20 -0.65 21.68
CA ALA A 102 2.37 0.55 21.77
C ALA A 102 2.88 1.61 20.78
N LEU A 103 1.96 2.28 20.09
CA LEU A 103 2.29 3.44 19.27
C LEU A 103 2.35 4.68 20.15
N HIS A 104 3.40 5.48 19.97
CA HIS A 104 3.60 6.71 20.72
C HIS A 104 3.25 7.93 19.88
N SER A 105 2.23 8.65 20.31
CA SER A 105 1.83 9.92 19.69
C SER A 105 2.86 11.02 19.98
N GLU A 106 2.95 12.01 19.09
CA GLU A 106 3.75 13.21 19.36
C GLU A 106 3.15 14.05 20.51
N PRO A 107 3.97 14.85 21.21
CA PRO A 107 3.46 15.80 22.20
C PRO A 107 2.35 16.69 21.62
N ASN A 108 1.23 16.80 22.33
CA ASN A 108 0.04 17.57 21.94
C ASN A 108 -0.67 17.07 20.66
N SER A 109 -0.45 15.81 20.26
CA SER A 109 -1.11 15.15 19.12
C SER A 109 -1.61 13.76 19.52
N HIS A 110 -2.63 13.24 18.84
CA HIS A 110 -2.99 11.82 18.90
C HIS A 110 -2.34 10.99 17.79
N LEU A 111 -1.66 11.64 16.84
CA LEU A 111 -0.93 11.00 15.75
C LEU A 111 0.53 10.78 16.13
N THR A 112 1.11 9.70 15.61
CA THR A 112 2.58 9.51 15.60
C THR A 112 3.22 10.49 14.61
N LEU A 113 4.54 10.70 14.73
CA LEU A 113 5.31 11.51 13.78
C LEU A 113 5.11 11.03 12.33
N SER A 114 5.18 9.72 12.10
CA SER A 114 5.03 9.13 10.77
C SER A 114 3.63 9.34 10.19
N GLN A 115 2.59 9.27 11.03
CA GLN A 115 1.20 9.54 10.63
C GLN A 115 0.99 11.02 10.31
N ARG A 116 1.49 11.94 11.14
CA ARG A 116 1.37 13.39 10.91
C ARG A 116 2.07 13.81 9.62
N LEU A 117 3.32 13.39 9.41
CA LEU A 117 4.07 13.71 8.19
C LEU A 117 3.36 13.17 6.93
N TYR A 118 2.77 11.98 7.02
CA TYR A 118 2.00 11.41 5.92
C TYR A 118 0.73 12.23 5.64
N LEU A 119 -0.02 12.59 6.69
CA LEU A 119 -1.22 13.43 6.59
C LEU A 119 -0.92 14.77 5.91
N GLU A 120 0.09 15.50 6.39
CA GLU A 120 0.48 16.82 5.88
C GLU A 120 0.91 16.81 4.41
N ARG A 121 1.52 15.69 3.98
CA ARG A 121 2.09 15.56 2.64
C ARG A 121 1.12 14.98 1.61
N PHE A 122 0.30 14.00 1.98
CA PHE A 122 -0.41 13.17 1.01
C PHE A 122 -1.94 13.14 1.16
N MET A 123 -2.48 13.70 2.23
CA MET A 123 -3.91 13.53 2.56
C MET A 123 -4.70 14.83 2.57
N ARG A 124 -4.18 15.92 1.98
CA ARG A 124 -4.90 17.19 1.93
C ARG A 124 -6.23 17.04 1.16
N PRO A 125 -7.36 17.58 1.66
CA PRO A 125 -7.49 18.52 2.77
C PRO A 125 -7.86 17.87 4.12
N CYS A 126 -7.61 16.57 4.31
CA CYS A 126 -7.92 15.87 5.55
C CYS A 126 -7.19 16.51 6.74
N ARG A 127 -7.91 16.66 7.85
CA ARG A 127 -7.43 17.26 9.09
C ARG A 127 -7.08 16.20 10.13
N PRO A 128 -6.19 16.51 11.10
CA PRO A 128 -5.81 15.55 12.14
C PRO A 128 -7.00 14.94 12.90
N ASP A 129 -8.03 15.75 13.23
CA ASP A 129 -9.23 15.32 13.98
C ASP A 129 -10.10 14.29 13.23
N GLN A 130 -9.91 14.18 11.92
CA GLN A 130 -10.61 13.24 11.06
C GLN A 130 -9.90 11.88 10.97
N ILE A 131 -8.66 11.78 11.49
CA ILE A 131 -7.87 10.56 11.51
C ILE A 131 -8.09 9.81 12.81
N THR A 132 -8.46 8.54 12.70
CA THR A 132 -8.34 7.59 13.83
C THR A 132 -7.00 6.88 13.73
N SER A 133 -6.19 6.99 14.80
CA SER A 133 -4.92 6.28 14.94
C SER A 133 -5.10 4.98 15.71
N ALA A 134 -4.35 3.95 15.31
CA ALA A 134 -4.16 2.74 16.09
C ALA A 134 -3.41 3.06 17.38
N THR A 135 -3.61 2.22 18.40
CA THR A 135 -2.88 2.36 19.67
C THR A 135 -1.66 1.44 19.73
N HIS A 136 -1.66 0.38 18.92
CA HIS A 136 -0.65 -0.67 18.94
C HIS A 136 -0.35 -1.15 17.53
N ARG A 137 0.91 -1.49 17.29
CA ARG A 137 1.38 -2.36 16.22
C ARG A 137 1.44 -3.79 16.73
N ILE A 138 1.18 -4.74 15.86
CA ILE A 138 1.48 -6.17 16.07
C ILE A 138 2.39 -6.70 14.99
N THR A 139 3.18 -7.70 15.37
CA THR A 139 3.82 -8.60 14.41
C THR A 139 3.54 -10.04 14.75
N TRP A 140 3.37 -10.87 13.73
CA TRP A 140 3.17 -12.29 13.85
C TRP A 140 3.68 -12.99 12.59
N THR A 141 3.82 -14.31 12.65
CA THR A 141 4.05 -15.15 11.47
C THR A 141 2.73 -15.83 11.13
N ASP A 142 2.28 -15.70 9.88
CA ASP A 142 1.05 -16.33 9.42
C ASP A 142 1.21 -17.83 9.18
N SER A 143 0.12 -18.54 8.85
CA SER A 143 0.17 -19.99 8.64
C SER A 143 1.06 -20.45 7.47
N ASP A 144 1.44 -19.54 6.57
CA ASP A 144 2.37 -19.83 5.47
C ASP A 144 3.83 -19.56 5.86
N GLY A 145 4.10 -19.21 7.12
CA GLY A 145 5.44 -18.87 7.59
C GLY A 145 5.87 -17.45 7.20
N VAL A 146 4.95 -16.61 6.71
CA VAL A 146 5.26 -15.24 6.28
C VAL A 146 5.08 -14.29 7.47
N PRO A 147 6.10 -13.48 7.81
CA PRO A 147 5.96 -12.47 8.83
C PRO A 147 5.12 -11.29 8.36
N ASN A 148 4.27 -10.83 9.25
CA ASN A 148 3.29 -9.78 8.99
C ASN A 148 3.38 -8.68 10.04
N THR A 149 2.96 -7.48 9.64
CA THR A 149 2.70 -6.35 10.52
C THR A 149 1.25 -5.92 10.37
N GLY A 150 0.63 -5.56 11.49
CA GLY A 150 -0.74 -5.07 11.54
C GLY A 150 -0.90 -4.06 12.67
N HIS A 151 -2.10 -3.49 12.76
CA HIS A 151 -2.39 -2.44 13.73
C HIS A 151 -3.75 -2.68 14.36
N TYR A 152 -3.87 -2.34 15.65
CA TYR A 152 -5.13 -2.42 16.36
C TYR A 152 -5.29 -1.33 17.41
N ARG A 153 -6.52 -1.22 17.89
CA ARG A 153 -6.88 -0.38 19.04
C ARG A 153 -7.12 -1.25 20.27
N ALA A 154 -6.43 -0.95 21.36
CA ALA A 154 -6.58 -1.65 22.64
C ALA A 154 -7.97 -1.45 23.25
N ASP A 155 -8.64 -0.35 22.92
CA ASP A 155 -10.03 -0.07 23.27
C ASP A 155 -11.03 -0.51 22.17
N GLY A 156 -10.61 -1.36 21.23
CA GLY A 156 -11.41 -1.89 20.12
C GLY A 156 -11.48 -3.43 20.12
N LEU A 157 -11.54 -4.03 18.93
CA LEU A 157 -11.64 -5.49 18.75
C LEU A 157 -10.30 -6.24 18.92
N GLY A 158 -9.23 -5.54 19.32
CA GLY A 158 -7.95 -6.17 19.60
C GLY A 158 -7.21 -6.71 18.36
N PRO A 159 -6.19 -7.53 18.57
CA PRO A 159 -5.31 -8.06 17.52
C PRO A 159 -5.92 -9.21 16.71
N LEU A 160 -7.03 -9.80 17.16
CA LEU A 160 -7.69 -10.92 16.46
C LEU A 160 -8.11 -10.55 15.03
N VAL A 161 -8.68 -9.36 14.83
CA VAL A 161 -9.21 -8.97 13.52
C VAL A 161 -8.13 -8.93 12.43
N PRO A 162 -7.00 -8.19 12.58
CA PRO A 162 -5.95 -8.20 11.56
C PRO A 162 -5.33 -9.59 11.33
N ILE A 163 -5.16 -10.40 12.39
CA ILE A 163 -4.61 -11.76 12.27
C ILE A 163 -5.57 -12.69 11.49
N ALA A 164 -6.83 -12.81 11.94
CA ALA A 164 -7.82 -13.65 11.28
C ALA A 164 -8.11 -13.19 9.84
N THR A 165 -8.05 -11.89 9.58
CA THR A 165 -8.14 -11.33 8.22
C THR A 165 -7.02 -11.87 7.33
N ARG A 166 -5.77 -11.87 7.81
CA ARG A 166 -4.63 -12.39 7.03
C ARG A 166 -4.78 -13.89 6.75
N GLU A 167 -5.19 -14.66 7.73
CA GLU A 167 -5.47 -16.09 7.56
C GLU A 167 -6.59 -16.35 6.55
N THR A 168 -7.59 -15.48 6.50
CA THR A 168 -8.66 -15.52 5.48
C THR A 168 -8.09 -15.23 4.09
N VAL A 169 -7.23 -14.22 3.97
CA VAL A 169 -6.55 -13.89 2.70
C VAL A 169 -5.74 -15.09 2.21
N LEU A 170 -4.96 -15.75 3.08
CA LEU A 170 -4.19 -16.94 2.72
C LEU A 170 -5.07 -18.06 2.20
N ALA A 171 -6.14 -18.40 2.93
CA ALA A 171 -7.06 -19.45 2.51
C ALA A 171 -7.68 -19.18 1.13
N LEU A 172 -8.02 -17.91 0.84
CA LEU A 172 -8.55 -17.51 -0.47
C LEU A 172 -7.48 -17.47 -1.55
N TRP A 173 -6.23 -17.14 -1.22
CA TRP A 173 -5.10 -17.24 -2.15
C TRP A 173 -4.86 -18.70 -2.55
N HIS A 174 -4.76 -19.61 -1.58
CA HIS A 174 -4.64 -21.05 -1.86
C HIS A 174 -5.80 -21.55 -2.72
N ALA A 175 -7.02 -21.08 -2.44
CA ALA A 175 -8.20 -21.45 -3.20
C ALA A 175 -8.14 -21.05 -4.69
N ILE A 176 -7.72 -19.82 -4.99
CA ILE A 176 -7.64 -19.37 -6.39
C ILE A 176 -6.43 -19.99 -7.10
N THR A 177 -5.33 -20.24 -6.39
CA THR A 177 -4.16 -20.94 -6.94
C THR A 177 -4.48 -22.40 -7.26
N ALA A 178 -5.26 -23.08 -6.42
CA ALA A 178 -5.69 -24.46 -6.64
C ALA A 178 -6.80 -24.59 -7.71
N ASN A 179 -7.37 -23.49 -8.19
CA ASN A 179 -8.47 -23.50 -9.17
C ASN A 179 -7.93 -23.75 -10.59
N THR A 180 -7.77 -25.02 -10.97
CA THR A 180 -7.25 -25.42 -12.29
C THR A 180 -8.07 -24.84 -13.45
N ALA A 181 -9.39 -24.78 -13.30
CA ALA A 181 -10.27 -24.20 -14.32
C ALA A 181 -10.04 -22.70 -14.50
N LEU A 182 -9.69 -21.96 -13.45
CA LEU A 182 -9.27 -20.55 -13.56
C LEU A 182 -7.92 -20.45 -14.28
N SER A 183 -6.94 -21.29 -13.93
CA SER A 183 -5.63 -21.33 -14.58
C SER A 183 -5.72 -21.65 -16.08
N GLU A 184 -6.63 -22.55 -16.48
CA GLU A 184 -6.93 -22.83 -17.88
C GLU A 184 -7.50 -21.60 -18.60
N ARG A 185 -8.46 -20.89 -17.98
CA ARG A 185 -9.03 -19.65 -18.54
C ARG A 185 -7.98 -18.54 -18.67
N ILE A 186 -7.07 -18.43 -17.71
CA ILE A 186 -5.95 -17.46 -17.75
C ILE A 186 -4.99 -17.81 -18.89
N SER A 187 -4.61 -19.08 -19.03
CA SER A 187 -3.73 -19.56 -20.10
C SER A 187 -4.34 -19.38 -21.51
N ALA A 188 -5.66 -19.34 -21.61
CA ALA A 188 -6.39 -19.12 -22.85
C ALA A 188 -6.53 -17.64 -23.26
N LEU A 189 -6.03 -16.69 -22.46
CA LEU A 189 -6.08 -15.27 -22.82
C LEU A 189 -5.25 -14.96 -24.06
N GLY A 190 -5.81 -14.12 -24.94
CA GLY A 190 -5.13 -13.68 -26.14
C GLY A 190 -4.16 -12.51 -25.88
N PRO A 191 -3.32 -12.15 -26.88
CA PRO A 191 -2.39 -11.03 -26.77
C PRO A 191 -3.06 -9.69 -26.45
N ARG A 192 -4.30 -9.50 -26.90
CA ARG A 192 -5.06 -8.26 -26.69
C ARG A 192 -5.49 -8.11 -25.23
N GLU A 193 -5.98 -9.19 -24.62
CA GLU A 193 -6.39 -9.20 -23.22
C GLU A 193 -5.18 -8.90 -22.31
N HIS A 194 -4.04 -9.55 -22.57
CA HIS A 194 -2.82 -9.25 -21.84
C HIS A 194 -2.36 -7.79 -22.04
N ALA A 195 -2.33 -7.26 -23.27
CA ALA A 195 -1.92 -5.87 -23.51
C ALA A 195 -2.80 -4.84 -22.76
N VAL A 196 -4.09 -5.15 -22.54
CA VAL A 196 -5.00 -4.31 -21.74
C VAL A 196 -4.68 -4.40 -20.25
N LEU A 197 -4.43 -5.61 -19.72
CA LEU A 197 -4.02 -5.79 -18.33
C LEU A 197 -2.67 -5.12 -18.07
N ASP A 198 -1.65 -5.42 -18.89
CA ASP A 198 -0.31 -4.85 -18.85
C ASP A 198 -0.34 -3.30 -18.85
N GLY A 199 -1.26 -2.71 -19.63
CA GLY A 199 -1.41 -1.26 -19.72
C GLY A 199 -2.21 -0.60 -18.60
N THR A 200 -2.96 -1.37 -17.80
CA THR A 200 -3.97 -0.84 -16.86
C THR A 200 -3.69 -1.16 -15.41
N THR A 201 -3.15 -2.35 -15.11
CA THR A 201 -2.90 -2.83 -13.76
C THR A 201 -1.42 -2.80 -13.42
N THR A 202 -1.10 -2.66 -12.13
CA THR A 202 0.28 -2.69 -11.63
C THR A 202 0.83 -4.12 -11.76
N ASP A 203 0.05 -5.09 -11.32
CA ASP A 203 0.30 -6.52 -11.54
C ASP A 203 -0.24 -6.90 -12.90
N HIS A 204 0.59 -7.54 -13.73
CA HIS A 204 0.25 -7.87 -15.12
C HIS A 204 -0.39 -9.26 -15.25
N ASP A 205 -0.06 -10.14 -14.29
CA ASP A 205 -0.59 -11.48 -14.21
C ASP A 205 -2.01 -11.50 -13.60
N PRO A 206 -3.01 -12.10 -14.26
CA PRO A 206 -4.38 -12.13 -13.75
C PRO A 206 -4.55 -12.77 -12.37
N LEU A 207 -3.79 -13.82 -12.05
CA LEU A 207 -3.89 -14.48 -10.75
C LEU A 207 -3.40 -13.54 -9.65
N GLU A 208 -2.27 -12.87 -9.86
CA GLU A 208 -1.76 -11.87 -8.93
C GLU A 208 -2.69 -10.65 -8.79
N ILE A 209 -3.34 -10.20 -9.86
CA ILE A 209 -4.39 -9.15 -9.78
C ILE A 209 -5.53 -9.59 -8.85
N PHE A 210 -5.98 -10.84 -8.93
CA PHE A 210 -7.01 -11.36 -8.02
C PHE A 210 -6.49 -11.46 -6.58
N ARG A 211 -5.26 -11.93 -6.36
CA ARG A 211 -4.64 -11.99 -5.02
C ARG A 211 -4.57 -10.63 -4.36
N VAL A 212 -4.15 -9.61 -5.09
CA VAL A 212 -4.13 -8.21 -4.61
C VAL A 212 -5.53 -7.70 -4.30
N GLY A 213 -6.54 -8.06 -5.11
CA GLY A 213 -7.94 -7.72 -4.85
C GLY A 213 -8.50 -8.37 -3.57
N ILE A 214 -8.16 -9.63 -3.32
CA ILE A 214 -8.49 -10.34 -2.07
C ILE A 214 -7.81 -9.66 -0.88
N GLU A 215 -6.53 -9.32 -1.01
CA GLU A 215 -5.80 -8.64 0.06
C GLU A 215 -6.38 -7.25 0.35
N ALA A 216 -6.76 -6.49 -0.68
CA ALA A 216 -7.44 -5.20 -0.52
C ALA A 216 -8.78 -5.34 0.21
N THR A 217 -9.51 -6.44 -0.01
CA THR A 217 -10.72 -6.78 0.74
C THR A 217 -10.40 -7.02 2.22
N GLY A 218 -9.36 -7.81 2.51
CA GLY A 218 -8.90 -8.02 3.88
C GLY A 218 -8.46 -6.72 4.57
N ARG A 219 -7.63 -5.92 3.91
CA ARG A 219 -7.21 -4.60 4.43
C ARG A 219 -8.42 -3.70 4.72
N ALA A 220 -9.49 -3.77 3.93
CA ALA A 220 -10.70 -2.99 4.19
C ALA A 220 -11.31 -3.39 5.54
N LEU A 221 -11.44 -4.68 5.82
CA LEU A 221 -11.95 -5.17 7.09
C LEU A 221 -11.02 -4.81 8.26
N ALA A 222 -9.74 -5.19 8.18
CA ALA A 222 -8.77 -5.00 9.26
C ALA A 222 -8.57 -3.52 9.61
N GLN A 223 -8.48 -2.65 8.60
CA GLN A 223 -8.30 -1.22 8.85
C GLN A 223 -9.54 -0.56 9.48
N HIS A 224 -10.74 -0.97 9.06
CA HIS A 224 -11.97 -0.41 9.64
C HIS A 224 -12.20 -0.90 11.08
N ALA A 225 -11.58 -2.00 11.51
CA ALA A 225 -11.63 -2.44 12.90
C ALA A 225 -11.07 -1.40 13.89
N LEU A 226 -10.23 -0.46 13.41
CA LEU A 226 -9.81 0.72 14.19
C LEU A 226 -10.99 1.62 14.58
N LEU A 227 -12.14 1.49 13.92
CA LEU A 227 -13.36 2.26 14.17
C LEU A 227 -14.42 1.48 14.94
N ALA A 228 -14.12 0.30 15.49
CA ALA A 228 -15.11 -0.55 16.16
C ALA A 228 -15.92 0.17 17.26
N ARG A 229 -15.33 1.16 17.94
CA ARG A 229 -16.04 1.99 18.95
C ARG A 229 -17.17 2.86 18.37
N GLN A 230 -17.16 3.12 17.07
CA GLN A 230 -18.16 3.90 16.35
C GLN A 230 -19.30 3.00 15.81
N THR A 231 -19.23 1.69 16.05
CA THR A 231 -20.20 0.71 15.56
C THR A 231 -20.92 0.04 16.74
N PRO A 232 -22.05 -0.65 16.50
CA PRO A 232 -22.69 -1.48 17.53
C PRO A 232 -22.02 -2.87 17.68
N TYR A 233 -21.11 -3.26 16.79
CA TYR A 233 -20.51 -4.59 16.74
C TYR A 233 -19.48 -4.79 17.86
N ARG A 234 -19.52 -5.92 18.57
CA ARG A 234 -18.69 -6.18 19.76
C ARG A 234 -17.78 -7.40 19.63
N SER A 235 -17.97 -8.22 18.60
CA SER A 235 -17.05 -9.32 18.26
C SER A 235 -16.47 -9.13 16.86
N ALA A 236 -15.38 -9.86 16.57
CA ALA A 236 -14.80 -9.91 15.23
C ALA A 236 -15.83 -10.39 14.18
N VAL A 237 -16.60 -11.43 14.51
CA VAL A 237 -17.64 -12.01 13.64
C VAL A 237 -18.77 -11.00 13.37
N GLU A 238 -19.33 -10.39 14.42
CA GLU A 238 -20.36 -9.34 14.27
C GLU A 238 -19.84 -8.18 13.43
N PHE A 239 -18.58 -7.79 13.64
CA PHE A 239 -17.96 -6.73 12.86
C PHE A 239 -17.85 -7.09 11.39
N GLY A 240 -17.31 -8.27 11.04
CA GLY A 240 -17.20 -8.74 9.66
C GLY A 240 -18.55 -8.72 8.92
N ARG A 241 -19.58 -9.31 9.52
CA ARG A 241 -20.94 -9.33 8.96
C ARG A 241 -21.53 -7.93 8.85
N GLY A 242 -21.44 -7.14 9.92
CA GLY A 242 -21.94 -5.77 9.94
C GLY A 242 -21.30 -4.88 8.88
N MET A 243 -20.00 -5.04 8.60
CA MET A 243 -19.30 -4.31 7.55
C MET A 243 -19.77 -4.71 6.13
N GLN A 244 -20.11 -5.99 5.92
CA GLN A 244 -20.70 -6.49 4.68
C GLN A 244 -22.11 -5.91 4.47
N GLU A 245 -23.00 -6.10 5.46
CA GLU A 245 -24.39 -5.64 5.43
C GLU A 245 -24.49 -4.12 5.26
N SER A 246 -23.54 -3.38 5.85
CA SER A 246 -23.42 -1.92 5.73
C SER A 246 -22.89 -1.46 4.36
N GLY A 247 -22.47 -2.38 3.49
CA GLY A 247 -21.93 -2.07 2.17
C GLY A 247 -20.58 -1.33 2.22
N ILE A 248 -19.79 -1.49 3.29
CA ILE A 248 -18.55 -0.73 3.46
C ILE A 248 -17.47 -1.17 2.47
N PHE A 249 -17.40 -2.46 2.12
CA PHE A 249 -16.48 -2.93 1.07
C PHE A 249 -16.71 -2.21 -0.26
N ALA A 250 -17.98 -2.03 -0.66
CA ALA A 250 -18.36 -1.26 -1.84
C ALA A 250 -18.05 0.24 -1.66
N ALA A 251 -18.24 0.79 -0.46
CA ALA A 251 -17.87 2.17 -0.14
C ALA A 251 -16.37 2.42 -0.31
N VAL A 252 -15.52 1.51 0.17
CA VAL A 252 -14.06 1.58 0.01
C VAL A 252 -13.70 1.51 -1.47
N ALA A 253 -14.18 0.48 -2.19
CA ALA A 253 -13.86 0.25 -3.60
C ALA A 253 -14.26 1.42 -4.53
N THR A 254 -15.26 2.21 -4.16
CA THR A 254 -15.77 3.30 -5.02
C THR A 254 -15.31 4.69 -4.58
N ARG A 255 -15.16 4.93 -3.28
CA ARG A 255 -14.90 6.27 -2.74
C ARG A 255 -13.43 6.54 -2.45
N TRP A 256 -12.67 5.52 -2.04
CA TRP A 256 -11.25 5.72 -1.77
C TRP A 256 -10.49 5.87 -3.10
N TYR A 257 -9.33 6.51 -3.02
CA TYR A 257 -8.41 6.58 -4.15
C TYR A 257 -7.31 5.52 -4.00
N TRP A 258 -6.67 5.15 -5.12
CA TRP A 258 -5.59 4.17 -5.17
C TRP A 258 -4.43 4.62 -4.29
N GLU A 259 -3.74 3.67 -3.67
CA GLU A 259 -2.73 3.88 -2.62
C GLU A 259 -3.21 4.38 -1.26
N LEU A 260 -4.35 5.07 -1.13
CA LEU A 260 -4.81 5.56 0.17
C LEU A 260 -4.93 4.42 1.20
N GLN A 261 -5.57 3.31 0.81
CA GLN A 261 -5.78 2.17 1.71
C GLN A 261 -4.47 1.53 2.14
N ALA A 262 -3.59 1.20 1.18
CA ALA A 262 -2.33 0.52 1.47
C ALA A 262 -1.43 1.37 2.38
N SER A 263 -1.29 2.66 2.06
CA SER A 263 -0.41 3.59 2.77
C SER A 263 -0.87 3.90 4.19
N THR A 264 -2.17 4.05 4.41
CA THR A 264 -2.75 4.32 5.73
C THR A 264 -2.85 3.05 6.58
N TYR A 265 -3.10 1.88 5.97
CA TYR A 265 -3.05 0.58 6.65
C TYR A 265 -1.66 0.31 7.25
N ARG A 266 -0.60 0.50 6.46
CA ARG A 266 0.80 0.33 6.91
C ARG A 266 1.20 1.26 8.06
N ARG A 267 0.49 2.37 8.25
CA ARG A 267 0.75 3.36 9.30
C ARG A 267 -0.19 3.24 10.49
N GLY A 268 -1.11 2.28 10.48
CA GLY A 268 -2.10 2.11 11.54
C GLY A 268 -3.00 3.34 11.70
N MET A 269 -3.42 3.96 10.61
CA MET A 269 -4.32 5.11 10.64
C MET A 269 -5.47 4.93 9.66
N ILE A 270 -6.59 5.61 9.89
CA ILE A 270 -7.74 5.59 8.97
C ILE A 270 -8.45 6.95 8.93
N PRO A 271 -8.70 7.54 7.73
CA PRO A 271 -9.27 8.88 7.59
C PRO A 271 -10.80 8.90 7.45
N VAL A 272 -11.50 8.00 8.13
CA VAL A 272 -12.96 7.89 8.02
C VAL A 272 -13.62 7.81 9.38
N ARG A 273 -14.86 8.27 9.43
CA ARG A 273 -15.76 8.12 10.58
C ARG A 273 -17.02 7.39 10.15
N LEU A 274 -17.50 6.54 11.05
CA LEU A 274 -18.75 5.80 10.91
C LEU A 274 -19.83 6.42 11.78
N ALA A 275 -21.06 6.39 11.27
CA ALA A 275 -22.27 6.67 12.02
C ALA A 275 -23.15 5.43 12.01
N ALA A 276 -23.45 4.90 13.21
CA ALA A 276 -24.43 3.84 13.38
C ALA A 276 -25.82 4.32 12.97
N GLN A 277 -26.55 3.44 12.29
CA GLN A 277 -27.92 3.65 11.84
C GLN A 277 -28.89 2.92 12.77
N PRO A 278 -30.18 3.30 12.79
CA PRO A 278 -31.19 2.65 13.63
C PRO A 278 -31.39 1.15 13.35
N ASP A 279 -31.07 0.68 12.14
CA ASP A 279 -31.15 -0.72 11.73
C ASP A 279 -29.91 -1.56 12.13
N GLY A 280 -28.96 -0.97 12.86
CA GLY A 280 -27.72 -1.62 13.27
C GLY A 280 -26.61 -1.59 12.22
N THR A 281 -26.86 -1.09 11.01
CA THR A 281 -25.82 -0.85 10.00
C THR A 281 -24.99 0.40 10.32
N VAL A 282 -23.89 0.60 9.61
CA VAL A 282 -23.05 1.79 9.72
C VAL A 282 -22.85 2.45 8.37
N ARG A 283 -22.65 3.77 8.35
CA ARG A 283 -22.33 4.52 7.12
C ARG A 283 -21.20 5.49 7.37
N TYR A 284 -20.45 5.82 6.32
CA TYR A 284 -19.57 6.97 6.39
C TYR A 284 -20.38 8.25 6.66
N THR A 285 -19.85 9.10 7.55
CA THR A 285 -20.43 10.42 7.77
C THR A 285 -20.38 11.27 6.49
N ALA A 286 -21.28 12.25 6.37
CA ALA A 286 -21.28 13.16 5.22
C ALA A 286 -19.94 13.89 5.07
N GLU A 287 -19.33 14.28 6.19
CA GLU A 287 -18.01 14.89 6.22
C GLU A 287 -16.93 13.95 5.68
N THR A 288 -16.89 12.69 6.14
CA THR A 288 -15.97 11.68 5.59
C THR A 288 -16.12 11.54 4.08
N VAL A 289 -17.35 11.46 3.57
CA VAL A 289 -17.61 11.33 2.13
C VAL A 289 -17.09 12.55 1.38
N ALA A 290 -17.31 13.76 1.90
CA ALA A 290 -16.82 15.00 1.29
C ALA A 290 -15.29 15.07 1.31
N THR A 291 -14.64 14.74 2.42
CA THR A 291 -13.18 14.75 2.56
C THR A 291 -12.51 13.73 1.64
N LEU A 292 -12.99 12.47 1.62
CA LEU A 292 -12.44 11.44 0.73
C LEU A 292 -12.55 11.85 -0.75
N ARG A 293 -13.68 12.47 -1.12
CA ARG A 293 -13.87 12.99 -2.48
C ARG A 293 -12.89 14.11 -2.79
N ALA A 294 -12.74 15.09 -1.91
CA ALA A 294 -11.81 16.19 -2.10
C ALA A 294 -10.35 15.71 -2.19
N MET A 295 -9.95 14.75 -1.34
CA MET A 295 -8.61 14.14 -1.43
C MET A 295 -8.41 13.47 -2.79
N LYS A 296 -9.38 12.67 -3.23
CA LYS A 296 -9.33 11.97 -4.53
C LYS A 296 -9.28 12.93 -5.71
N ASP A 297 -10.08 14.00 -5.68
CA ASP A 297 -10.08 15.01 -6.73
C ASP A 297 -8.73 15.75 -6.79
N ASN A 298 -8.15 16.12 -5.64
CA ASN A 298 -6.80 16.72 -5.56
C ASN A 298 -5.73 15.79 -6.12
N THR A 299 -5.75 14.51 -5.75
CA THR A 299 -4.77 13.52 -6.25
C THR A 299 -4.86 13.36 -7.78
N ILE A 300 -6.08 13.35 -8.34
CA ILE A 300 -6.28 13.30 -9.80
C ILE A 300 -5.75 14.58 -10.46
N GLU A 301 -6.05 15.75 -9.88
CA GLU A 301 -5.59 17.04 -10.39
C GLU A 301 -4.06 17.13 -10.40
N ASP A 302 -3.40 16.73 -9.30
CA ASP A 302 -1.94 16.68 -9.20
C ASP A 302 -1.33 15.78 -10.27
N ALA A 303 -1.85 14.56 -10.46
CA ALA A 303 -1.39 13.65 -11.50
C ALA A 303 -1.54 14.24 -12.91
N HIS A 304 -2.67 14.89 -13.20
CA HIS A 304 -2.89 15.57 -14.47
C HIS A 304 -1.99 16.78 -14.65
N ASN A 305 -1.66 17.52 -13.59
CA ASN A 305 -0.75 18.66 -13.65
C ASN A 305 0.67 18.22 -14.01
N VAL A 306 1.16 17.12 -13.42
CA VAL A 306 2.43 16.49 -13.78
C VAL A 306 2.44 16.10 -15.26
N MET A 307 1.41 15.40 -15.74
CA MET A 307 1.32 15.01 -17.15
C MET A 307 1.19 16.22 -18.07
N ARG A 308 0.43 17.25 -17.69
CA ARG A 308 0.29 18.46 -18.50
C ARG A 308 1.62 19.18 -18.66
N ARG A 309 2.42 19.29 -17.58
CA ARG A 309 3.79 19.83 -17.61
C ARG A 309 4.67 19.01 -18.55
N ALA A 310 4.71 17.69 -18.36
CA ALA A 310 5.52 16.78 -19.16
C ALA A 310 5.19 16.84 -20.66
N LEU A 311 3.90 16.78 -21.00
CA LEU A 311 3.45 16.69 -22.38
C LEU A 311 3.45 18.06 -23.10
N LYS A 312 3.05 19.14 -22.41
CA LYS A 312 2.91 20.47 -23.05
C LYS A 312 4.17 21.33 -22.93
N SER A 313 4.75 21.40 -21.74
CA SER A 313 5.91 22.28 -21.48
C SER A 313 7.21 21.62 -21.94
N GLU A 314 7.37 20.33 -21.68
CA GLU A 314 8.60 19.59 -22.00
C GLU A 314 8.51 18.77 -23.29
N LYS A 315 7.32 18.70 -23.91
CA LYS A 315 7.07 18.00 -25.19
C LYS A 315 7.45 16.52 -25.17
N LEU A 316 7.39 15.88 -24.01
CA LEU A 316 7.62 14.44 -23.88
C LEU A 316 6.43 13.66 -24.45
N SER A 317 6.69 12.46 -24.96
CA SER A 317 5.63 11.46 -25.16
C SER A 317 5.09 10.97 -23.81
N VAL A 318 3.94 10.28 -23.82
CA VAL A 318 3.36 9.68 -22.61
C VAL A 318 4.32 8.67 -21.96
N ALA A 319 5.00 7.84 -22.76
CA ALA A 319 5.93 6.85 -22.25
C ALA A 319 7.15 7.51 -21.59
N GLU A 320 7.72 8.54 -22.22
CA GLU A 320 8.85 9.31 -21.66
C GLU A 320 8.45 10.09 -20.42
N ALA A 321 7.24 10.67 -20.40
CA ALA A 321 6.71 11.37 -19.23
C ALA A 321 6.57 10.42 -18.03
N ILE A 322 6.01 9.23 -18.24
CA ILE A 322 5.89 8.20 -17.19
C ILE A 322 7.26 7.77 -16.69
N ALA A 323 8.22 7.54 -17.60
CA ALA A 323 9.57 7.14 -17.22
C ALA A 323 10.29 8.23 -16.43
N LYS A 324 10.20 9.50 -16.88
CA LYS A 324 10.84 10.64 -16.23
C LYS A 324 10.22 10.96 -14.87
N TYR A 325 8.90 10.99 -14.80
CA TYR A 325 8.13 11.34 -13.60
C TYR A 325 7.72 10.12 -12.78
N HIS A 326 8.40 8.97 -12.97
CA HIS A 326 8.03 7.72 -12.32
C HIS A 326 7.91 7.87 -10.80
N ASP A 327 8.89 8.47 -10.13
CA ASP A 327 8.87 8.67 -8.67
C ASP A 327 7.69 9.57 -8.22
N GLU A 328 7.38 10.65 -8.95
CA GLU A 328 6.28 11.57 -8.61
C GLU A 328 4.91 10.93 -8.90
N LEU A 329 4.79 10.21 -10.01
CA LEU A 329 3.58 9.50 -10.40
C LEU A 329 3.33 8.24 -9.56
N ASP A 330 4.36 7.59 -9.03
CA ASP A 330 4.20 6.49 -8.06
C ASP A 330 3.58 7.02 -6.76
N LEU A 331 4.06 8.17 -6.28
CA LEU A 331 3.53 8.83 -5.07
C LEU A 331 2.08 9.35 -5.22
N ILE A 332 1.69 9.79 -6.41
CA ILE A 332 0.38 10.40 -6.69
C ILE A 332 -0.59 9.38 -7.36
N SER A 333 -0.09 8.19 -7.71
CA SER A 333 -0.73 7.14 -8.53
C SER A 333 -0.76 7.41 -10.04
N ARG A 334 0.12 6.71 -10.78
CA ARG A 334 0.23 6.69 -12.24
C ARG A 334 -1.12 6.40 -12.92
N GLN A 335 -1.98 5.61 -12.30
CA GLN A 335 -3.29 5.28 -12.86
C GLN A 335 -4.18 6.51 -13.05
N TYR A 336 -4.03 7.55 -12.23
CA TYR A 336 -4.77 8.81 -12.39
C TYR A 336 -4.20 9.69 -13.50
N ALA A 337 -2.89 9.66 -13.69
CA ALA A 337 -2.20 10.42 -14.72
C ALA A 337 -2.69 10.07 -16.15
N LEU A 338 -3.16 8.83 -16.34
CA LEU A 338 -3.65 8.30 -17.62
C LEU A 338 -5.17 8.36 -17.77
N LEU A 339 -5.89 8.90 -16.79
CA LEU A 339 -7.34 9.06 -16.93
C LEU A 339 -7.67 10.17 -17.94
N PRO A 340 -8.68 9.97 -18.81
CA PRO A 340 -9.20 11.06 -19.60
C PRO A 340 -9.81 12.14 -18.68
N PRO A 341 -9.63 13.44 -19.00
CA PRO A 341 -10.24 14.53 -18.24
C PRO A 341 -11.75 14.33 -18.02
N GLY A 342 -12.23 14.58 -16.81
CA GLY A 342 -13.65 14.39 -16.43
C GLY A 342 -14.06 12.94 -16.15
N THR A 343 -13.18 11.97 -16.34
CA THR A 343 -13.46 10.56 -16.01
C THR A 343 -13.32 10.32 -14.52
N ARG A 344 -14.33 9.69 -13.91
CA ARG A 344 -14.22 9.23 -12.53
C ARG A 344 -13.57 7.85 -12.48
N PRO A 345 -12.51 7.67 -11.69
CA PRO A 345 -11.92 6.36 -11.48
C PRO A 345 -12.86 5.44 -10.73
N ALA A 346 -13.01 4.23 -11.26
CA ALA A 346 -13.73 3.14 -10.60
C ALA A 346 -12.80 1.93 -10.40
N CYS A 347 -12.96 1.25 -9.25
CA CYS A 347 -12.31 -0.02 -8.98
C CYS A 347 -12.76 -1.08 -9.98
N LEU A 348 -11.80 -1.84 -10.53
CA LEU A 348 -12.08 -2.87 -11.54
C LEU A 348 -13.05 -3.92 -11.03
N ALA A 349 -12.97 -4.29 -9.75
CA ALA A 349 -13.85 -5.30 -9.15
C ALA A 349 -15.28 -4.80 -8.91
N ALA A 350 -15.49 -3.48 -8.80
CA ALA A 350 -16.80 -2.89 -8.52
C ALA A 350 -17.56 -2.47 -9.79
N MET A 351 -16.96 -2.59 -10.98
CA MET A 351 -17.62 -2.25 -12.24
C MET A 351 -18.64 -3.34 -12.61
N PRO A 352 -19.90 -2.98 -12.90
CA PRO A 352 -20.91 -3.94 -13.33
C PRO A 352 -20.73 -4.32 -14.80
N HIS A 353 -20.90 -5.60 -15.08
CA HIS A 353 -20.93 -6.20 -16.42
C HIS A 353 -22.23 -6.96 -16.64
N HIS A 354 -22.49 -7.33 -17.89
CA HIS A 354 -23.57 -8.24 -18.25
C HIS A 354 -22.94 -9.49 -18.86
N LEU A 355 -22.89 -10.56 -18.08
CA LEU A 355 -22.24 -11.83 -18.42
C LEU A 355 -23.24 -12.98 -18.17
N GLY A 356 -23.30 -13.95 -19.08
CA GLY A 356 -24.24 -15.08 -18.96
C GLY A 356 -25.71 -14.68 -18.75
N GLY A 357 -26.14 -13.54 -19.32
CA GLY A 357 -27.51 -13.00 -19.16
C GLY A 357 -27.82 -12.35 -17.81
N ARG A 358 -26.81 -12.11 -16.96
CA ARG A 358 -26.97 -11.56 -15.60
C ARG A 358 -26.02 -10.40 -15.34
N HIS A 359 -26.38 -9.55 -14.38
CA HIS A 359 -25.46 -8.55 -13.86
C HIS A 359 -24.36 -9.22 -13.04
N TYR A 360 -23.10 -8.90 -13.34
CA TYR A 360 -21.93 -9.48 -12.70
C TYR A 360 -20.94 -8.41 -12.29
N SER A 361 -20.41 -8.52 -11.07
CA SER A 361 -19.26 -7.75 -10.58
C SER A 361 -18.45 -8.62 -9.63
N ILE A 362 -17.13 -8.48 -9.64
CA ILE A 362 -16.22 -9.36 -8.90
C ILE A 362 -16.30 -9.09 -7.39
N LEU A 363 -16.49 -7.82 -6.99
CA LEU A 363 -16.42 -7.42 -5.59
C LEU A 363 -17.42 -8.18 -4.70
N PRO A 364 -18.73 -8.28 -5.02
CA PRO A 364 -19.66 -9.11 -4.26
C PRO A 364 -19.23 -10.58 -4.19
N VAL A 365 -18.77 -11.16 -5.29
CA VAL A 365 -18.30 -12.56 -5.33
C VAL A 365 -17.18 -12.80 -4.31
N VAL A 366 -16.24 -11.86 -4.19
CA VAL A 366 -15.15 -11.95 -3.20
C VAL A 366 -15.68 -11.73 -1.79
N VAL A 367 -16.47 -10.70 -1.56
CA VAL A 367 -16.97 -10.34 -0.21
C VAL A 367 -17.87 -11.43 0.38
N ASP A 368 -18.76 -12.01 -0.44
CA ASP A 368 -19.72 -13.03 -0.04
C ASP A 368 -19.05 -14.35 0.36
N VAL A 369 -17.81 -14.58 -0.08
CA VAL A 369 -16.98 -15.71 0.36
C VAL A 369 -16.05 -15.29 1.50
N PHE A 370 -15.46 -14.10 1.41
CA PHE A 370 -14.48 -13.60 2.38
C PHE A 370 -15.07 -13.51 3.79
N VAL A 371 -16.25 -12.91 3.95
CA VAL A 371 -16.80 -12.59 5.28
C VAL A 371 -17.26 -13.84 6.05
N PRO A 372 -17.96 -14.80 5.42
CA PRO A 372 -18.23 -16.08 6.07
C PRO A 372 -16.95 -16.83 6.46
N LEU A 373 -15.97 -16.93 5.56
CA LEU A 373 -14.70 -17.60 5.84
C LEU A 373 -13.92 -16.93 6.97
N PHE A 374 -13.88 -15.59 6.97
CA PHE A 374 -13.31 -14.81 8.07
C PHE A 374 -14.00 -15.11 9.40
N SER A 375 -15.33 -15.22 9.40
CA SER A 375 -16.08 -15.53 10.62
C SER A 375 -15.68 -16.90 11.17
N GLU A 376 -15.61 -17.92 10.31
CA GLU A 376 -15.18 -19.26 10.72
C GLU A 376 -13.74 -19.31 11.21
N ILE A 377 -12.82 -18.59 10.55
CA ILE A 377 -11.42 -18.52 10.94
C ILE A 377 -11.27 -17.77 12.27
N ALA A 378 -11.97 -16.66 12.46
CA ALA A 378 -11.92 -15.89 13.69
C ALA A 378 -12.38 -16.72 14.89
N ASP A 379 -13.42 -17.55 14.73
CA ASP A 379 -13.90 -18.46 15.79
C ASP A 379 -12.92 -19.59 16.12
N LYS A 380 -12.07 -19.97 15.16
CA LYS A 380 -11.07 -21.06 15.28
C LYS A 380 -9.67 -20.58 15.61
N CYS A 381 -9.44 -19.28 15.72
CA CYS A 381 -8.14 -18.68 15.92
C CYS A 381 -7.92 -18.38 17.41
N GLU A 382 -7.01 -19.13 18.03
CA GLU A 382 -6.49 -18.86 19.36
C GLU A 382 -5.22 -18.01 19.21
N ILE A 383 -5.25 -16.77 19.70
CA ILE A 383 -4.11 -15.88 19.64
C ILE A 383 -3.46 -15.74 21.02
N THR A 384 -2.14 -15.77 21.06
CA THR A 384 -1.37 -15.59 22.31
C THR A 384 -0.35 -14.49 22.12
N GLN A 385 -0.38 -13.49 23.00
CA GLN A 385 0.67 -12.48 23.02
C GLN A 385 1.93 -13.05 23.66
N ILE A 386 3.04 -13.02 22.93
CA ILE A 386 4.37 -13.31 23.47
C ILE A 386 5.12 -12.00 23.74
N ARG A 387 5.95 -12.02 24.78
CA ARG A 387 6.80 -10.87 25.15
C ARG A 387 8.14 -11.00 24.44
N THR A 388 8.53 -9.97 23.70
CA THR A 388 9.91 -9.79 23.26
C THR A 388 10.58 -8.80 24.21
N ASP A 389 11.42 -9.30 25.10
CA ASP A 389 12.28 -8.44 25.89
C ASP A 389 13.51 -8.08 25.07
N LEU A 390 13.40 -6.98 24.32
CA LEU A 390 14.51 -6.44 23.53
C LEU A 390 15.69 -6.04 24.40
N ASP A 391 15.46 -5.73 25.68
CA ASP A 391 16.50 -5.31 26.61
C ASP A 391 17.21 -6.52 27.26
N ALA A 392 16.61 -7.71 27.19
CA ALA A 392 17.26 -8.99 27.52
C ALA A 392 18.13 -9.54 26.37
N LEU A 393 18.05 -8.98 25.16
CA LEU A 393 18.95 -9.37 24.08
C LEU A 393 20.38 -8.95 24.41
N PRO A 394 21.38 -9.79 24.09
CA PRO A 394 22.76 -9.48 24.40
C PRO A 394 23.23 -8.24 23.64
N ASP A 395 24.04 -7.45 24.32
CA ASP A 395 24.66 -6.22 23.82
C ASP A 395 26.14 -6.43 23.48
N ASP A 396 26.51 -7.68 23.25
CA ASP A 396 27.81 -8.07 22.74
C ASP A 396 27.95 -7.71 21.26
N ALA A 397 29.19 -7.79 20.76
CA ALA A 397 29.49 -7.42 19.39
C ALA A 397 28.70 -8.31 18.41
N ALA A 398 27.96 -7.68 17.50
CA ALA A 398 27.24 -8.39 16.46
C ALA A 398 28.18 -9.25 15.62
N THR A 399 27.71 -10.44 15.24
CA THR A 399 28.44 -11.37 14.39
C THR A 399 28.39 -10.93 12.92
N ALA A 400 29.15 -11.60 12.06
CA ALA A 400 29.05 -11.37 10.61
C ALA A 400 27.67 -11.75 10.05
N GLU A 401 27.00 -12.74 10.65
CA GLU A 401 25.67 -13.22 10.24
C GLU A 401 24.57 -12.19 10.56
N ASP A 402 24.73 -11.43 11.65
CA ASP A 402 23.80 -10.36 12.03
C ASP A 402 23.72 -9.22 11.00
N ARG A 403 24.75 -9.08 10.15
CA ARG A 403 24.83 -8.01 9.15
C ARG A 403 23.83 -8.17 8.03
N VAL A 404 23.38 -9.39 7.77
CA VAL A 404 22.47 -9.70 6.66
C VAL A 404 21.05 -9.87 7.19
N PHE A 405 20.11 -9.28 6.47
CA PHE A 405 18.68 -9.52 6.67
C PHE A 405 17.92 -9.27 5.37
N TYR A 406 16.64 -9.60 5.35
CA TYR A 406 15.79 -9.47 4.17
C TYR A 406 14.54 -8.66 4.49
N VAL A 407 14.04 -7.94 3.49
CA VAL A 407 12.78 -7.19 3.56
C VAL A 407 11.91 -7.62 2.38
N PRO A 408 11.05 -8.64 2.56
CA PRO A 408 10.31 -9.26 1.45
C PRO A 408 9.41 -8.26 0.72
N ASP A 409 8.86 -7.30 1.45
CA ASP A 409 7.92 -6.29 0.94
C ASP A 409 8.61 -5.10 0.25
N MET A 410 9.94 -5.14 0.06
CA MET A 410 10.72 -4.11 -0.61
C MET A 410 10.60 -4.26 -2.13
N ASN A 411 9.70 -3.52 -2.79
CA ASN A 411 9.38 -3.70 -4.21
C ASN A 411 9.80 -2.57 -5.15
N CYS A 412 10.29 -1.44 -4.65
CA CYS A 412 10.72 -0.34 -5.50
C CYS A 412 11.92 0.44 -4.93
N LYS A 413 12.49 1.34 -5.74
CA LYS A 413 13.58 2.24 -5.33
C LYS A 413 13.18 3.15 -4.16
N HIS A 414 11.90 3.49 -4.03
CA HIS A 414 11.42 4.24 -2.87
C HIS A 414 11.56 3.40 -1.58
N CYS A 415 11.24 2.11 -1.61
CA CYS A 415 11.47 1.22 -0.46
C CYS A 415 12.95 1.18 -0.05
N VAL A 416 13.86 1.05 -1.02
CA VAL A 416 15.32 1.08 -0.78
C VAL A 416 15.74 2.35 -0.05
N ARG A 417 15.32 3.53 -0.56
CA ARG A 417 15.64 4.83 0.05
C ARG A 417 15.05 4.97 1.46
N THR A 418 13.82 4.52 1.67
CA THR A 418 13.15 4.60 2.97
C THR A 418 13.83 3.71 4.00
N ILE A 419 14.14 2.46 3.66
CA ILE A 419 14.82 1.52 4.56
C ILE A 419 16.24 2.03 4.88
N GLY A 420 16.99 2.46 3.86
CA GLY A 420 18.32 3.04 4.03
C GLY A 420 18.30 4.27 4.94
N GLY A 421 17.39 5.22 4.68
CA GLY A 421 17.25 6.42 5.49
C GLY A 421 16.88 6.15 6.95
N VAL A 422 16.05 5.13 7.23
CA VAL A 422 15.75 4.69 8.60
C VAL A 422 17.02 4.20 9.29
N LEU A 423 17.78 3.30 8.66
CA LEU A 423 19.02 2.74 9.23
C LEU A 423 20.08 3.83 9.47
N GLU A 424 20.31 4.70 8.48
CA GLU A 424 21.28 5.79 8.58
C GLU A 424 20.91 6.79 9.68
N SER A 425 19.62 7.10 9.87
CA SER A 425 19.15 7.97 10.95
C SER A 425 19.44 7.42 12.35
N MET A 426 19.60 6.10 12.46
CA MET A 426 19.98 5.40 13.69
C MET A 426 21.50 5.27 13.84
N GLY A 427 22.29 5.84 12.92
CA GLY A 427 23.74 5.74 12.90
C GLY A 427 24.25 4.34 12.55
N ILE A 428 23.46 3.56 11.80
CA ILE A 428 23.81 2.23 11.28
C ILE A 428 24.33 2.41 9.85
N ARG A 429 25.54 1.93 9.58
CA ARG A 429 26.12 1.99 8.23
C ARG A 429 25.44 0.94 7.35
N VAL A 430 24.92 1.37 6.21
CA VAL A 430 24.36 0.46 5.19
C VAL A 430 25.43 0.21 4.13
N ALA A 431 25.81 -1.05 3.95
CA ALA A 431 26.76 -1.44 2.91
C ALA A 431 26.05 -1.68 1.58
N GLU A 432 24.86 -2.31 1.61
CA GLU A 432 24.12 -2.67 0.42
C GLU A 432 22.63 -2.84 0.71
N ILE A 433 21.78 -2.43 -0.23
CA ILE A 433 20.36 -2.80 -0.28
C ILE A 433 20.07 -3.28 -1.70
N ASP A 434 19.83 -4.58 -1.85
CA ASP A 434 19.52 -5.23 -3.12
C ASP A 434 18.01 -5.43 -3.26
N LEU A 435 17.43 -4.72 -4.23
CA LEU A 435 16.01 -4.76 -4.52
C LEU A 435 15.53 -6.10 -5.11
N LEU A 436 16.39 -6.78 -5.90
CA LEU A 436 16.04 -8.03 -6.58
C LEU A 436 16.04 -9.19 -5.58
N SER A 437 17.11 -9.32 -4.80
CA SER A 437 17.22 -10.40 -3.81
C SER A 437 16.52 -10.09 -2.49
N LYS A 438 15.93 -8.89 -2.35
CA LYS A 438 15.29 -8.36 -1.13
C LYS A 438 16.24 -8.30 0.08
N ARG A 439 17.56 -8.32 -0.18
CA ARG A 439 18.62 -8.46 0.82
C ARG A 439 19.13 -7.08 1.24
N VAL A 440 19.41 -6.92 2.54
CA VAL A 440 20.04 -5.75 3.12
C VAL A 440 21.30 -6.18 3.88
N VAL A 441 22.38 -5.43 3.70
CA VAL A 441 23.63 -5.58 4.46
C VAL A 441 23.89 -4.29 5.24
N ALA A 442 23.90 -4.40 6.57
CA ALA A 442 24.09 -3.26 7.46
C ALA A 442 25.00 -3.62 8.65
N GLU A 443 25.76 -2.65 9.15
CA GLU A 443 26.69 -2.81 10.26
C GLU A 443 25.98 -2.52 11.59
N PHE A 444 25.43 -3.57 12.22
CA PHE A 444 24.87 -3.47 13.57
C PHE A 444 25.97 -3.58 14.62
N ARG A 445 25.79 -2.87 15.73
CA ARG A 445 26.75 -2.90 16.85
C ARG A 445 26.57 -4.12 17.74
N SER A 446 25.31 -4.54 17.91
CA SER A 446 24.90 -5.67 18.74
C SER A 446 23.57 -6.28 18.26
N PRO A 447 23.23 -7.50 18.69
CA PRO A 447 21.90 -8.08 18.45
C PRO A 447 20.76 -7.18 18.93
N ARG A 448 20.93 -6.52 20.08
CA ARG A 448 19.97 -5.53 20.59
C ARG A 448 19.81 -4.32 19.66
N ASN A 449 20.93 -3.78 19.14
CA ASN A 449 20.88 -2.68 18.17
C ASN A 449 20.17 -3.09 16.87
N ARG A 450 20.41 -4.31 16.39
CA ARG A 450 19.71 -4.89 15.23
C ARG A 450 18.21 -5.01 15.45
N ALA A 451 17.80 -5.56 16.60
CA ALA A 451 16.38 -5.71 16.90
C ALA A 451 15.65 -4.36 16.99
N ARG A 452 16.30 -3.32 17.55
CA ARG A 452 15.76 -1.94 17.54
C ARG A 452 15.63 -1.37 16.12
N ALA A 453 16.60 -1.65 15.25
CA ALA A 453 16.53 -1.23 13.86
C ALA A 453 15.37 -1.92 13.11
N PHE A 454 15.11 -3.19 13.42
CA PHE A 454 13.98 -3.91 12.85
C PHE A 454 12.65 -3.30 13.27
N GLU A 455 12.50 -2.88 14.54
CA GLU A 455 11.31 -2.16 14.99
C GLU A 455 11.13 -0.82 14.26
N ALA A 456 12.21 -0.07 14.04
CA ALA A 456 12.14 1.19 13.28
C ALA A 456 11.78 0.98 11.80
N ILE A 457 12.27 -0.11 11.19
CA ILE A 457 11.87 -0.49 9.83
C ILE A 457 10.38 -0.88 9.79
N ARG A 458 9.88 -1.57 10.81
CA ARG A 458 8.45 -1.88 10.98
C ARG A 458 7.60 -0.64 11.19
N ASP A 459 8.09 0.39 11.89
CA ASP A 459 7.44 1.71 11.96
C ASP A 459 7.30 2.36 10.58
N GLY A 460 8.25 2.06 9.66
CA GLY A 460 8.19 2.45 8.26
C GLY A 460 7.20 1.63 7.41
N GLY A 461 6.60 0.58 7.97
CA GLY A 461 5.64 -0.30 7.29
C GLY A 461 6.27 -1.42 6.48
N TYR A 462 7.47 -1.88 6.86
CA TYR A 462 8.19 -3.00 6.24
C TYR A 462 8.43 -4.14 7.23
N ASN A 463 8.53 -5.38 6.74
CA ASN A 463 8.74 -6.55 7.59
C ASN A 463 10.16 -7.12 7.42
N PRO A 464 11.14 -6.69 8.23
CA PRO A 464 12.48 -7.26 8.17
C PRO A 464 12.50 -8.66 8.80
N VAL A 465 13.22 -9.58 8.16
CA VAL A 465 13.44 -10.96 8.58
C VAL A 465 14.91 -11.31 8.57
N ALA A 466 15.34 -12.18 9.49
CA ALA A 466 16.74 -12.56 9.58
C ALA A 466 17.18 -13.46 8.42
N GLU A 467 16.35 -14.43 8.06
CA GLU A 467 16.65 -15.43 7.05
C GLU A 467 15.98 -15.10 5.71
N LYS A 468 16.56 -15.60 4.62
CA LYS A 468 15.97 -15.45 3.30
C LYS A 468 14.63 -16.18 3.30
N PRO A 469 13.50 -15.51 2.99
CA PRO A 469 12.25 -16.21 2.83
C PRO A 469 12.42 -17.30 1.77
N HIS A 470 11.96 -18.51 2.07
CA HIS A 470 11.87 -19.54 1.05
C HIS A 470 10.92 -19.02 -0.04
N GLN A 471 11.47 -18.71 -1.22
CA GLN A 471 10.65 -18.69 -2.42
C GLN A 471 10.14 -20.12 -2.54
N GLN A 472 8.83 -20.33 -2.44
CA GLN A 472 8.25 -21.56 -2.97
C GLN A 472 8.50 -21.51 -4.47
N THR A 473 9.66 -22.03 -4.88
CA THR A 473 9.95 -22.38 -6.25
C THR A 473 8.85 -23.33 -6.70
N GLU A 474 8.25 -23.06 -7.86
CA GLU A 474 7.49 -24.04 -8.63
C GLU A 474 8.21 -25.39 -8.59
N THR A 475 7.76 -26.33 -7.76
CA THR A 475 7.98 -27.74 -8.04
C THR A 475 6.95 -28.12 -9.07
N ALA A 476 7.30 -27.86 -10.33
CA ALA A 476 6.83 -28.66 -11.45
C ALA A 476 7.35 -30.08 -11.26
N VAL A 477 6.47 -31.00 -10.86
CA VAL A 477 6.21 -32.30 -11.51
C VAL A 477 4.75 -32.68 -11.26
#